data_AF-A0A1J5R848-F1
#
_entry.id   AF-A0A1J5R848-F1
#
_cell.length_a   1.000
_cell.length_b   1.000
_cell.length_c   1.000
_cell.angle_alpha   90.00
_cell.angle_beta   90.00
_cell.angle_gamma   90.00
#
_symmetry.space_group_name_H-M   'P 1'
#
loop_
_entity.id
_entity.type
_entity.pdbx_description
1 polymer ?
#
loop_
_entity_poly.entity_id
_entity_poly.type
_entity_poly.pdbx_seq_one_letter_code
_entity_poly.pdbx_strand_id
1 'polypeptide(L)'
;MASVSSISSAAQYGMQQIMVQQAKRNADQAEQTAQSLQAQANDAQRVAERAQENARSLAIQSDHAQQRAGQARQGLAALSAEQQSSARLINAINRTAGSQQTVAATAQSTTPSPVVNSQGQVTGKTINTTA
;
A
#
# COMPACT_ATOMS: atom_id res chain seq x y z
N MET A 1 20.83 91.27 -40.95
CA MET A 1 21.57 90.00 -41.04
C MET A 1 20.57 88.89 -40.81
N ALA A 2 20.18 88.21 -41.89
CA ALA A 2 19.19 87.14 -41.88
C ALA A 2 19.90 85.81 -42.21
N SER A 3 19.28 84.71 -41.77
CA SER A 3 19.54 83.33 -42.17
C SER A 3 20.42 82.48 -41.21
N VAL A 4 19.79 81.95 -40.16
CA VAL A 4 20.24 80.71 -39.50
C VAL A 4 19.07 79.81 -39.02
N SER A 5 17.90 79.88 -39.66
CA SER A 5 16.69 79.23 -39.12
C SER A 5 16.08 78.12 -39.99
N SER A 6 16.73 77.70 -41.08
CA SER A 6 16.15 76.74 -42.05
C SER A 6 16.86 75.37 -42.14
N ILE A 7 17.98 75.15 -41.45
CA ILE A 7 18.72 73.88 -41.50
C ILE A 7 18.25 72.88 -40.41
N SER A 8 17.54 73.35 -39.38
CA SER A 8 17.15 72.53 -38.22
C SER A 8 16.00 71.55 -38.50
N SER A 9 15.06 71.90 -39.37
CA SER A 9 13.86 71.10 -39.62
C SER A 9 14.14 69.85 -40.46
N ALA A 10 14.89 69.97 -41.57
CA ALA A 10 15.24 68.82 -42.42
C ALA A 10 16.12 67.79 -41.69
N ALA A 11 17.05 68.24 -40.84
CA ALA A 11 17.87 67.37 -40.00
C ALA A 11 17.05 66.65 -38.90
N GLN A 12 16.04 67.32 -38.32
CA GLN A 12 15.11 66.70 -37.36
C GLN A 12 14.25 65.60 -37.98
N TYR A 13 13.71 65.80 -39.19
CA TYR A 13 12.93 64.77 -39.88
C TYR A 13 13.76 63.53 -40.23
N GLY A 14 15.01 63.71 -40.68
CA GLY A 14 15.92 62.59 -40.96
C GLY A 14 16.28 61.77 -39.70
N MET A 15 16.54 62.45 -38.57
CA MET A 15 16.83 61.78 -37.30
C MET A 15 15.62 61.02 -36.73
N GLN A 16 14.43 61.60 -36.85
CA GLN A 16 13.20 60.96 -36.38
C GLN A 16 12.91 59.67 -37.15
N GLN A 17 13.18 59.65 -38.46
CA GLN A 17 13.02 58.46 -39.30
C GLN A 17 14.01 57.34 -38.93
N ILE A 18 15.26 57.68 -38.61
CA ILE A 18 16.27 56.71 -38.14
C ILE A 18 15.86 56.10 -36.80
N MET A 19 15.37 56.91 -35.85
CA MET A 19 14.89 56.43 -34.55
C MET A 19 13.70 55.46 -34.71
N VAL A 20 12.74 55.80 -35.57
CA VAL A 20 11.59 54.91 -35.86
C VAL A 20 12.05 53.58 -36.45
N GLN A 21 13.02 53.59 -37.37
CA GLN A 21 13.52 52.35 -37.96
C GLN A 21 14.29 51.49 -36.94
N GLN A 22 15.05 52.09 -36.03
CA GLN A 22 15.71 51.38 -34.95
C GLN A 22 14.70 50.79 -33.95
N ALA A 23 13.69 51.57 -33.56
CA ALA A 23 12.61 51.10 -32.71
C ALA A 23 11.85 49.93 -33.33
N LYS A 24 11.58 49.98 -34.65
CA LYS A 24 10.93 48.89 -35.37
C LYS A 24 11.74 47.59 -35.31
N ARG A 25 13.05 47.64 -35.59
CA ARG A 25 13.91 46.46 -35.49
C ARG A 25 13.95 45.87 -34.08
N ASN A 26 14.00 46.73 -33.05
CA ASN A 26 13.98 46.26 -31.67
C ASN A 26 12.63 45.60 -31.32
N ALA A 27 11.52 46.16 -31.80
CA ALA A 27 10.20 45.57 -31.62
C ALA A 27 10.10 44.20 -32.31
N ASP A 28 10.56 44.09 -33.56
CA ASP A 28 10.55 42.83 -34.31
C ASP A 28 11.39 41.74 -33.58
N GLN A 29 12.55 42.11 -33.03
CA GLN A 29 13.40 41.19 -32.24
C GLN A 29 12.73 40.76 -30.93
N ALA A 30 12.11 41.70 -30.23
CA ALA A 30 11.40 41.42 -28.99
C ALA A 30 10.21 40.48 -29.24
N GLU A 31 9.47 40.69 -30.33
CA GLU A 31 8.33 39.85 -30.71
C GLU A 31 8.77 38.43 -31.05
N GLN A 32 9.84 38.26 -31.83
CA GLN A 32 10.41 36.94 -32.11
C GLN A 32 10.85 36.21 -30.83
N THR A 33 11.48 36.94 -29.91
CA THR A 33 11.91 36.40 -28.61
C THR A 33 10.70 35.99 -27.76
N ALA A 34 9.66 36.83 -27.69
CA ALA A 34 8.44 36.53 -26.97
C ALA A 34 7.73 35.29 -27.53
N GLN A 35 7.62 35.18 -28.85
CA GLN A 35 7.04 34.01 -29.52
C GLN A 35 7.83 32.73 -29.20
N SER A 36 9.17 32.80 -29.23
CA SER A 36 10.03 31.67 -28.85
C SER A 36 9.82 31.25 -27.39
N LEU A 37 9.81 32.20 -26.46
CA LEU A 37 9.59 31.94 -25.04
C LEU A 37 8.19 31.37 -24.77
N GLN A 38 7.17 31.86 -25.47
CA GLN A 38 5.82 31.34 -25.36
C GLN A 38 5.74 29.89 -25.85
N ALA A 39 6.40 29.56 -26.96
CA ALA A 39 6.49 28.19 -27.45
C ALA A 39 7.18 27.26 -26.44
N GLN A 40 8.30 27.72 -25.84
CA GLN A 40 9.00 26.97 -24.80
C GLN A 40 8.15 26.76 -23.55
N ALA A 41 7.41 27.79 -23.11
CA ALA A 41 6.51 27.69 -21.96
C ALA A 41 5.39 26.67 -22.20
N ASN A 42 4.79 26.68 -23.41
CA ASN A 42 3.76 25.72 -23.78
C ASN A 42 4.30 24.28 -23.81
N ASP A 43 5.52 24.07 -24.30
CA ASP A 43 6.14 22.75 -24.28
C ASP A 43 6.42 22.27 -22.84
N ALA A 44 7.00 23.13 -22.01
CA ALA A 44 7.24 22.86 -20.60
C ALA A 44 5.94 22.51 -19.85
N GLN A 45 4.84 23.22 -20.13
CA GLN A 45 3.54 22.92 -19.56
C GLN A 45 3.05 21.52 -19.97
N ARG A 46 3.16 21.16 -21.26
CA ARG A 46 2.79 19.81 -21.73
C ARG A 46 3.64 18.71 -21.10
N VAL A 47 4.93 18.96 -20.84
CA VAL A 47 5.79 18.02 -20.11
C VAL A 47 5.31 17.88 -18.66
N ALA A 48 4.99 18.99 -18.00
CA ALA A 48 4.49 18.99 -16.63
C ALA A 48 3.16 18.23 -16.51
N GLU A 49 2.22 18.45 -17.43
CA GLU A 49 0.94 17.74 -17.47
C GLU A 49 1.15 16.23 -17.63
N ARG A 50 2.03 15.81 -18.55
CA ARG A 50 2.39 14.39 -18.72
C ARG A 50 3.04 13.81 -17.46
N ALA A 51 3.92 14.55 -16.80
CA ALA A 51 4.55 14.11 -15.56
C ALA A 51 3.53 13.96 -14.42
N GLN A 52 2.57 14.88 -14.30
CA GLN A 52 1.48 14.78 -13.32
C GLN A 52 0.59 13.56 -13.57
N GLU A 53 0.25 13.28 -14.82
CA GLU A 53 -0.55 12.11 -15.15
C GLU A 53 0.19 10.81 -14.86
N ASN A 54 1.48 10.74 -15.20
CA ASN A 54 2.34 9.61 -14.83
C ASN A 54 2.42 9.43 -13.31
N ALA A 55 2.55 10.53 -12.56
CA ALA A 55 2.58 10.46 -11.10
C ALA A 55 1.26 9.93 -10.52
N ARG A 56 0.11 10.35 -11.05
CA ARG A 56 -1.20 9.82 -10.65
C ARG A 56 -1.32 8.32 -10.95
N SER A 57 -0.91 7.90 -12.14
CA SER A 57 -0.90 6.49 -12.52
C SER A 57 -0.02 5.65 -11.58
N LEU A 58 1.19 6.12 -11.27
CA LEU A 58 2.10 5.44 -10.34
C LEU A 58 1.54 5.39 -8.91
N ALA A 59 0.85 6.44 -8.45
CA ALA A 59 0.19 6.45 -7.15
C ALA A 59 -0.90 5.37 -7.06
N ILE A 60 -1.77 5.28 -8.08
CA ILE A 60 -2.81 4.25 -8.15
C ILE A 60 -2.19 2.84 -8.17
N GLN A 61 -1.13 2.64 -8.96
CA GLN A 61 -0.42 1.35 -9.01
C GLN A 61 0.22 0.99 -7.66
N SER A 62 0.81 1.97 -6.96
CA SER A 62 1.35 1.82 -5.61
C SER A 62 0.27 1.39 -4.62
N ASP A 63 -0.87 2.08 -4.62
CA ASP A 63 -1.99 1.77 -3.72
C ASP A 63 -2.51 0.35 -3.96
N HIS A 64 -2.68 -0.05 -5.23
CA HIS A 64 -3.05 -1.43 -5.57
C HIS A 64 -1.99 -2.47 -5.14
N ALA A 65 -0.70 -2.14 -5.25
CA ALA A 65 0.37 -3.02 -4.78
C ALA A 65 0.34 -3.15 -3.25
N GLN A 66 0.11 -2.05 -2.52
CA GLN A 66 -0.02 -2.04 -1.07
C GLN A 66 -1.23 -2.84 -0.59
N GLN A 67 -2.38 -2.70 -1.24
CA GLN A 67 -3.57 -3.49 -0.94
C GLN A 67 -3.33 -4.99 -1.11
N ARG A 68 -2.74 -5.41 -2.24
CA ARG A 68 -2.37 -6.81 -2.49
C ARG A 68 -1.37 -7.33 -1.46
N ALA A 69 -0.38 -6.53 -1.09
CA ALA A 69 0.58 -6.90 -0.04
C ALA A 69 -0.11 -7.05 1.32
N GLY A 70 -1.05 -6.16 1.66
CA GLY A 70 -1.86 -6.25 2.87
C GLY A 70 -2.68 -7.54 2.93
N GLN A 71 -3.39 -7.86 1.84
CA GLN A 71 -4.16 -9.10 1.71
C GLN A 71 -3.27 -10.34 1.83
N ALA A 72 -2.11 -10.34 1.16
CA ALA A 72 -1.15 -11.44 1.25
C ALA A 72 -0.64 -11.64 2.69
N ARG A 73 -0.32 -10.56 3.41
CA ARG A 73 0.09 -10.64 4.82
C ARG A 73 -1.01 -11.19 5.71
N GLN A 74 -2.25 -10.77 5.50
CA GLN A 74 -3.41 -11.30 6.23
C GLN A 74 -3.63 -12.80 5.95
N GLY A 75 -3.53 -13.20 4.68
CA GLY A 75 -3.62 -14.62 4.29
C GLY A 75 -2.52 -15.47 4.91
N LEU A 76 -1.27 -14.99 4.93
CA LEU A 76 -0.16 -15.67 5.60
C LEU A 76 -0.38 -15.79 7.11
N ALA A 77 -0.88 -14.73 7.76
CA ALA A 77 -1.22 -14.77 9.18
C ALA A 77 -2.33 -15.80 9.46
N ALA A 78 -3.39 -15.82 8.65
CA ALA A 78 -4.47 -16.80 8.76
C ALA A 78 -3.96 -18.23 8.59
N LEU A 79 -3.14 -18.50 7.57
CA LEU A 79 -2.55 -19.81 7.34
C LEU A 79 -1.65 -20.25 8.51
N SER A 80 -0.85 -19.34 9.06
CA SER A 80 0.00 -19.64 10.23
C SER A 80 -0.83 -19.98 11.47
N ALA A 81 -1.95 -19.28 11.69
CA ALA A 81 -2.86 -19.55 12.80
C ALA A 81 -3.54 -20.92 12.64
N GLU A 82 -3.94 -21.28 11.42
CA GLU A 82 -4.53 -22.59 11.11
C GLU A 82 -3.52 -23.73 11.38
N GLN A 83 -2.27 -23.58 10.95
CA GLN A 83 -1.20 -24.56 11.23
C GLN A 83 -0.97 -24.72 12.74
N GLN A 84 -0.94 -23.62 13.49
CA GLN A 84 -0.78 -23.68 14.94
C GLN A 84 -1.99 -24.34 15.62
N SER A 85 -3.21 -24.08 15.15
CA SER A 85 -4.41 -24.72 15.68
C SER A 85 -4.42 -26.23 15.44
N SER A 86 -4.03 -26.66 14.24
CA SER A 86 -3.89 -28.08 13.86
C SER A 86 -2.84 -28.78 14.71
N ALA A 87 -1.68 -28.15 14.92
CA ALA A 87 -0.64 -28.67 15.80
C ALA A 87 -1.13 -28.82 17.26
N ARG A 88 -1.91 -27.87 17.78
CA ARG A 88 -2.49 -27.97 19.13
C ARG A 88 -3.51 -29.09 19.22
N LEU A 89 -4.35 -29.26 18.21
CA LEU A 89 -5.35 -30.34 18.15
C LEU A 89 -4.68 -31.71 18.15
N ILE A 90 -3.67 -31.93 17.30
CA ILE A 90 -2.91 -33.18 17.26
C ILE A 90 -2.27 -33.48 18.62
N ASN A 91 -1.65 -32.47 19.25
CA ASN A 91 -1.08 -32.64 20.59
C ASN A 91 -2.13 -32.96 21.66
N ALA A 92 -3.33 -32.37 21.58
CA ALA A 92 -4.42 -32.66 22.50
C ALA A 92 -4.93 -34.11 22.33
N ILE A 93 -5.10 -34.56 21.09
CA ILE A 93 -5.50 -35.95 20.76
C ILE A 93 -4.45 -36.94 21.27
N ASN A 94 -3.16 -36.67 21.04
CA ASN A 94 -2.09 -37.55 21.51
C ASN A 94 -2.04 -37.63 23.05
N ARG A 95 -2.31 -36.51 23.75
CA ARG A 95 -2.40 -36.53 25.21
C ARG A 95 -3.59 -37.35 25.68
N THR A 96 -4.79 -37.17 25.12
CA THR A 96 -5.96 -37.95 25.55
C THR A 96 -5.84 -39.43 25.18
N ALA A 97 -5.27 -39.78 24.03
CA ALA A 97 -4.97 -41.16 23.66
C ALA A 97 -3.94 -41.79 24.62
N GLY A 98 -2.86 -41.07 24.95
CA GLY A 98 -1.87 -41.51 25.93
C GLY A 98 -2.44 -41.67 27.34
N SER A 99 -3.28 -40.72 27.78
CA SER A 99 -4.01 -40.80 29.05
C SER A 99 -4.95 -42.01 29.09
N GLN A 100 -5.72 -42.29 28.03
CA GLN A 100 -6.57 -43.47 27.97
C GLN A 100 -5.78 -44.77 28.06
N GLN A 101 -4.58 -44.83 27.47
CA GLN A 101 -3.71 -46.00 27.60
C GLN A 101 -3.15 -46.15 29.02
N THR A 102 -2.95 -45.06 29.76
CA THR A 102 -2.57 -45.12 31.19
C THR A 102 -3.74 -45.50 32.09
N VAL A 103 -4.96 -45.03 31.79
CA VAL A 103 -6.19 -45.43 32.53
C VAL A 103 -6.54 -46.90 32.25
N ALA A 104 -6.35 -47.39 31.02
CA ALA A 104 -6.55 -48.80 30.69
C ALA A 104 -5.51 -49.72 31.38
N ALA A 105 -4.24 -49.29 31.45
CA ALA A 105 -3.19 -50.03 32.16
C ALA A 105 -3.38 -50.02 33.70
N THR A 106 -3.98 -48.97 34.28
CA THR A 106 -4.32 -48.92 35.71
C THR A 106 -5.64 -49.64 36.03
N ALA A 107 -6.61 -49.67 35.11
CA ALA A 107 -7.86 -50.42 35.29
C ALA A 107 -7.67 -51.95 35.26
N GLN A 108 -6.59 -52.47 34.67
CA GLN A 108 -6.25 -53.90 34.72
C GLN A 108 -5.66 -54.37 36.04
N SER A 109 -5.33 -53.47 36.98
CA SER A 109 -4.64 -53.83 38.24
C SER A 109 -5.45 -53.64 39.52
N THR A 110 -6.76 -53.34 39.45
CA THR A 110 -7.58 -53.23 40.67
C THR A 110 -8.88 -53.99 40.52
N THR A 111 -8.87 -55.29 40.85
CA THR A 111 -10.08 -55.93 41.38
C THR A 111 -10.48 -55.18 42.65
N PRO A 112 -11.62 -54.46 42.69
CA PRO A 112 -12.02 -53.73 43.87
C PRO A 112 -12.27 -54.75 45.00
N SER A 113 -11.59 -54.56 46.12
CA SER A 113 -11.85 -55.34 47.33
C SER A 113 -13.28 -55.05 47.79
N PRO A 114 -14.10 -56.07 48.11
CA PRO A 114 -15.49 -55.85 48.49
C PRO A 114 -15.59 -54.93 49.70
N VAL A 115 -16.33 -53.84 49.56
CA VAL A 115 -16.57 -52.89 50.66
C VAL A 115 -17.83 -53.32 51.40
N VAL A 116 -17.70 -53.49 52.72
CA VAL A 116 -18.81 -53.77 53.64
C VAL A 116 -19.43 -52.46 54.12
N ASN A 117 -20.74 -52.31 53.99
CA ASN A 117 -21.45 -51.17 54.54
C ASN A 117 -21.59 -51.28 56.06
N SER A 118 -21.99 -50.18 56.72
CA SER A 118 -22.23 -50.10 58.17
C SER A 118 -23.30 -51.07 58.70
N GLN A 119 -24.03 -51.74 57.81
CA GLN A 119 -25.05 -52.74 58.09
C GLN A 119 -24.54 -54.18 57.83
N GLY A 120 -23.23 -54.36 57.57
CA GLY A 120 -22.59 -55.67 57.39
C GLY A 120 -22.78 -56.31 56.02
N GLN A 121 -23.30 -55.58 55.02
CA GLN A 121 -23.54 -56.11 53.69
C GLN A 121 -22.31 -55.92 52.79
N VAL A 122 -21.85 -57.00 52.17
CA VAL A 122 -20.74 -57.00 51.21
C VAL A 122 -21.25 -56.54 49.85
N THR A 123 -20.92 -55.31 49.45
CA THR A 123 -21.25 -54.77 48.13
C THR A 123 -20.05 -54.90 47.19
N GLY A 124 -20.27 -55.43 45.98
CA GLY A 124 -19.22 -55.55 44.95
C GLY A 124 -19.21 -56.82 44.09
N LYS A 125 -20.24 -57.68 44.12
CA LYS A 125 -20.30 -58.87 43.26
C LYS A 125 -21.08 -58.55 41.97
N THR A 126 -20.41 -58.55 40.82
CA THR A 126 -21.10 -58.51 39.51
C THR A 126 -21.95 -59.76 39.35
N ILE A 127 -23.27 -59.61 39.23
CA ILE A 127 -24.20 -60.70 38.94
C ILE A 127 -24.26 -60.84 37.41
N ASN A 128 -23.86 -62.00 36.89
CA ASN A 128 -24.07 -62.33 35.49
C ASN A 128 -25.55 -62.72 35.33
N THR A 129 -26.36 -61.84 34.74
CA THR A 129 -27.74 -62.18 34.36
C THR A 129 -27.71 -62.68 32.92
N THR A 130 -27.75 -63.99 32.74
CA THR A 130 -28.13 -64.57 31.45
C THR A 130 -29.66 -64.72 31.52
N ALA A 131 -30.37 -63.93 30.71
CA ALA A 131 -31.81 -64.07 30.51
C ALA A 131 -32.08 -65.21 29.52
#